data_AF-A0A0P9HZI7-F1
#
_entry.id   AF-A0A0P9HZI7-F1
#
_cell.length_a   1.000
_cell.length_b   1.000
_cell.length_c   1.000
_cell.angle_alpha   90.00
_cell.angle_beta   90.00
_cell.angle_gamma   90.00
#
_symmetry.space_group_name_H-M   'P 1'
#
loop_
_entity.id
_entity.type
_entity.pdbx_description
1 polymer ?
#
loop_
_entity_poly.entity_id
_entity_poly.type
_entity_poly.pdbx_seq_one_letter_code
_entity_poly.pdbx_strand_id
1 'polypeptide(L)'
;MKKLCCSIALGVLMSFSFAAQANIDDVSLPNDFQVRMALEDDYPMIISGFVKQDLDSVMAFYRNTLGEPETITEDIGRYTYFYTVAGKRVKIGFYQQESWCEVSIMMTK
;
A
#
# COMPACT_ATOMS: atom_id res chain seq x y z
N MET A 1 -28.99 58.49 11.10
CA MET A 1 -27.78 58.09 10.33
C MET A 1 -27.32 56.74 10.86
N LYS A 2 -27.48 55.71 10.02
CA LYS A 2 -27.22 54.30 10.33
C LYS A 2 -25.71 54.05 10.33
N LYS A 3 -25.16 53.43 11.38
CA LYS A 3 -23.87 52.73 11.30
C LYS A 3 -24.08 51.30 11.77
N LEU A 4 -24.35 50.43 10.79
CA LEU A 4 -24.28 48.98 10.91
C LEU A 4 -22.82 48.62 11.23
N CYS A 5 -22.54 48.19 12.46
CA CYS A 5 -21.33 47.43 12.76
C CYS A 5 -21.62 45.96 12.50
N CYS A 6 -21.54 45.55 11.23
CA CYS A 6 -21.45 44.15 10.84
C CYS A 6 -20.02 43.67 11.08
N SER A 7 -19.71 43.22 12.29
CA SER A 7 -18.49 42.44 12.54
C SER A 7 -18.71 41.03 12.00
N ILE A 8 -18.29 40.81 10.76
CA ILE A 8 -18.20 39.49 10.15
C ILE A 8 -17.10 38.73 10.89
N ALA A 9 -17.49 37.82 11.78
CA ALA A 9 -16.60 36.83 12.35
C ALA A 9 -16.18 35.86 11.23
N LEU A 10 -15.03 36.14 10.61
CA LEU A 10 -14.41 35.27 9.63
C LEU A 10 -13.79 34.08 10.40
N GLY A 11 -14.61 33.07 10.69
CA GLY A 11 -14.17 31.80 11.23
C GLY A 11 -13.29 31.10 10.21
N VAL A 12 -11.98 31.16 10.43
CA VAL A 12 -10.98 30.38 9.69
C VAL A 12 -11.26 28.91 10.01
N LEU A 13 -11.97 28.23 9.12
CA LEU A 13 -11.98 26.78 9.05
C LEU A 13 -10.56 26.36 8.65
N MET A 14 -9.71 26.12 9.64
CA MET A 14 -8.47 25.39 9.41
C MET A 14 -8.86 23.97 9.04
N SER A 15 -8.96 23.72 7.74
CA SER A 15 -8.93 22.37 7.20
C SER A 15 -7.61 21.75 7.62
N PHE A 16 -7.65 20.92 8.66
CA PHE A 16 -6.59 19.98 8.96
C PHE A 16 -6.58 18.95 7.82
N SER A 17 -5.94 19.30 6.71
CA SER A 17 -5.51 18.33 5.72
C SER A 17 -4.47 17.46 6.41
N PHE A 18 -4.93 16.38 7.06
CA PHE A 18 -4.03 15.29 7.42
C PHE A 18 -3.44 14.81 6.10
N ALA A 19 -2.22 15.27 5.79
CA ALA A 19 -1.38 14.61 4.83
C ALA A 19 -1.16 13.21 5.42
N ALA A 20 -1.99 12.26 5.01
CA ALA A 20 -1.84 10.87 5.40
C ALA A 20 -0.46 10.45 4.88
N GLN A 21 0.54 10.48 5.77
CA GLN A 21 1.87 10.04 5.44
C GLN A 21 1.77 8.59 5.00
N ALA A 22 2.36 8.33 3.84
CA ALA A 22 2.47 7.00 3.31
C ALA A 22 3.50 6.27 4.19
N ASN A 23 3.13 5.08 4.71
CA ASN A 23 4.05 4.24 5.47
C ASN A 23 3.90 2.80 4.97
N ILE A 24 5.00 2.23 4.48
CA ILE A 24 5.07 0.85 3.99
C ILE A 24 5.00 -0.18 5.13
N ASP A 25 5.26 0.23 6.37
CA ASP A 25 5.25 -0.63 7.57
C ASP A 25 3.89 -1.31 7.82
N ASP A 26 2.81 -0.81 7.20
CA ASP A 26 1.48 -1.44 7.28
C ASP A 26 1.44 -2.82 6.58
N VAL A 27 2.42 -3.12 5.72
CA VAL A 27 2.53 -4.40 5.00
C VAL A 27 3.82 -5.10 5.41
N SER A 28 3.68 -6.22 6.13
CA SER A 28 4.83 -7.05 6.51
C SER A 28 5.54 -7.63 5.28
N LEU A 29 6.87 -7.65 5.31
CA LEU A 29 7.71 -8.26 4.29
C LEU A 29 8.25 -9.62 4.79
N PRO A 30 8.45 -10.61 3.89
CA PRO A 30 9.17 -11.83 4.23
C PRO A 30 10.58 -11.51 4.76
N ASN A 31 11.06 -12.30 5.73
CA ASN A 31 12.34 -12.05 6.40
C ASN A 31 13.56 -12.03 5.45
N ASP A 32 13.49 -12.73 4.33
CA ASP A 32 14.52 -12.82 3.31
C ASP A 32 14.24 -11.95 2.08
N PHE A 33 13.28 -11.02 2.17
CA PHE A 33 12.95 -10.11 1.07
C PHE A 33 14.12 -9.17 0.75
N GLN A 34 14.58 -9.24 -0.50
CA GLN A 34 15.67 -8.41 -1.02
C GLN A 34 15.10 -7.29 -1.87
N VAL A 35 15.08 -6.08 -1.31
CA VAL A 35 14.62 -4.86 -1.99
C VAL A 35 15.49 -4.60 -3.23
N ARG A 36 14.83 -4.31 -4.35
CA ARG A 36 15.46 -3.89 -5.62
C ARG A 36 15.06 -2.49 -6.03
N MET A 37 13.86 -2.08 -5.69
CA MET A 37 13.33 -0.75 -5.95
C MET A 37 12.38 -0.36 -4.82
N ALA A 38 12.48 0.89 -4.39
CA ALA A 38 11.62 1.49 -3.38
C ALA A 38 11.31 2.94 -3.76
N LEU A 39 10.05 3.34 -3.57
CA LEU A 39 9.54 4.69 -3.68
C LEU A 39 8.60 4.90 -2.49
N GLU A 40 9.07 5.59 -1.44
CA GLU A 40 8.48 5.53 -0.09
C GLU A 40 7.93 6.88 0.42
N ASP A 41 8.16 7.98 -0.30
CA ASP A 41 7.88 9.35 0.19
C ASP A 41 6.54 9.94 -0.28
N ASP A 42 5.90 9.36 -1.31
CA ASP A 42 4.60 9.81 -1.82
C ASP A 42 3.80 8.65 -2.43
N TYR A 43 2.50 8.85 -2.62
CA TYR A 43 1.65 7.90 -3.31
C TYR A 43 1.81 7.99 -4.84
N PRO A 44 1.81 6.86 -5.55
CA PRO A 44 1.81 5.50 -5.01
C PRO A 44 3.16 5.13 -4.39
N MET A 45 3.14 4.56 -3.18
CA MET A 45 4.34 3.93 -2.66
C MET A 45 4.52 2.59 -3.36
N ILE A 46 5.75 2.27 -3.72
CA ILE A 46 6.09 1.02 -4.38
C ILE A 46 7.33 0.45 -3.74
N ILE A 47 7.28 -0.82 -3.34
CA ILE A 47 8.47 -1.60 -3.02
C ILE A 47 8.44 -2.89 -3.83
N SER A 48 9.53 -3.20 -4.51
CA SER A 48 9.67 -4.44 -5.25
C SER A 48 11.03 -5.09 -5.03
N GLY A 49 11.04 -6.41 -5.12
CA GLY A 49 12.19 -7.22 -4.76
C GLY A 49 11.95 -8.70 -4.97
N PHE A 50 12.81 -9.51 -4.36
CA PHE A 50 12.79 -10.95 -4.49
C PHE A 50 12.83 -11.65 -3.13
N VAL A 51 12.14 -12.78 -3.04
CA VAL A 51 12.14 -13.70 -1.88
C VAL A 51 12.69 -15.04 -2.35
N LYS A 52 13.55 -15.72 -1.58
CA LYS A 52 14.10 -17.03 -1.95
C LYS A 52 13.19 -18.17 -1.48
N GLN A 53 11.93 -18.08 -1.87
CA GLN A 53 10.87 -19.02 -1.53
C GLN A 53 10.01 -19.27 -2.78
N ASP A 54 9.29 -20.39 -2.78
CA ASP A 54 8.32 -20.68 -3.82
C ASP A 54 7.09 -19.77 -3.72
N LEU A 55 6.40 -19.61 -4.85
CA LEU A 55 5.25 -18.75 -5.03
C LEU A 55 4.13 -19.04 -4.01
N ASP A 56 3.80 -20.31 -3.77
CA ASP A 56 2.72 -20.69 -2.86
C ASP A 56 3.04 -20.31 -1.42
N SER A 57 4.30 -20.52 -0.99
CA SER A 57 4.79 -20.09 0.32
C SER A 57 4.71 -18.58 0.51
N VAL A 58 5.11 -17.79 -0.50
CA VAL A 58 5.04 -16.32 -0.42
C VAL A 58 3.59 -15.83 -0.43
N MET A 59 2.73 -16.40 -1.27
CA MET A 59 1.30 -16.06 -1.27
C MET A 59 0.64 -16.43 0.06
N ALA A 60 0.99 -17.58 0.64
CA ALA A 60 0.51 -17.99 1.96
C ALA A 60 1.00 -17.05 3.07
N PHE A 61 2.23 -16.55 3.01
CA PHE A 61 2.73 -15.53 3.95
C PHE A 61 1.79 -14.32 3.99
N TYR A 62 1.47 -13.71 2.84
CA TYR A 62 0.60 -12.53 2.82
C TYR A 62 -0.83 -12.83 3.26
N ARG A 63 -1.38 -14.00 2.91
CA ARG A 63 -2.72 -14.39 3.42
C ARG A 63 -2.72 -14.57 4.94
N ASN A 64 -1.65 -15.13 5.50
CA ASN A 64 -1.52 -15.33 6.94
C ASN A 64 -1.34 -14.00 7.71
N THR A 65 -0.65 -13.02 7.12
CA THR A 65 -0.38 -11.73 7.78
C THR A 65 -1.49 -10.69 7.57
N LEU A 66 -2.16 -10.71 6.41
CA LEU A 66 -3.15 -9.68 6.02
C LEU A 66 -4.59 -10.22 5.96
N GLY A 67 -4.80 -11.53 6.08
CA GLY A 67 -6.09 -12.18 5.85
C GLY A 67 -6.31 -12.53 4.38
N GLU A 68 -7.53 -12.89 4.03
CA GLU A 68 -7.87 -13.20 2.62
C GLU A 68 -7.96 -11.91 1.78
N PRO A 69 -7.44 -11.93 0.53
CA PRO A 69 -7.54 -10.79 -0.36
C PRO A 69 -8.98 -10.54 -0.80
N GLU A 70 -9.32 -9.27 -1.02
CA GLU A 70 -10.62 -8.85 -1.56
C GLU A 70 -10.80 -9.34 -3.00
N THR A 71 -9.70 -9.40 -3.75
CA THR A 71 -9.69 -9.87 -5.14
C THR A 71 -8.35 -10.53 -5.45
N ILE A 72 -8.41 -11.58 -6.24
CA ILE A 72 -7.25 -12.28 -6.80
C ILE A 72 -7.37 -12.24 -8.31
N THR A 73 -6.30 -11.85 -9.00
CA THR A 73 -6.19 -12.00 -10.46
C THR A 73 -4.97 -12.83 -10.80
N GLU A 74 -5.06 -13.58 -11.90
CA GLU A 74 -3.96 -14.33 -12.47
C GLU A 74 -3.84 -14.01 -13.96
N ASP A 75 -2.63 -13.69 -14.41
CA ASP A 75 -2.31 -13.51 -15.83
C ASP A 75 -0.92 -14.06 -16.14
N ILE A 76 -0.85 -15.08 -17.00
CA ILE A 76 0.40 -15.71 -17.47
C ILE A 76 1.34 -16.07 -16.28
N GLY A 77 0.79 -16.73 -15.26
CA GLY A 77 1.54 -17.14 -14.06
C GLY A 77 1.96 -16.01 -13.11
N ARG A 78 1.48 -14.78 -13.35
CA ARG A 78 1.58 -13.68 -12.40
C ARG A 78 0.30 -13.59 -11.61
N TYR A 79 0.41 -13.67 -10.29
CA TYR A 79 -0.71 -13.49 -9.38
C TYR A 79 -0.72 -12.06 -8.86
N THR A 80 -1.90 -11.50 -8.64
CA THR A 80 -2.04 -10.23 -7.94
C THR A 80 -3.12 -10.34 -6.89
N TYR A 81 -2.77 -9.94 -5.67
CA TYR A 81 -3.69 -9.79 -4.55
C TYR A 81 -4.03 -8.33 -4.33
N PHE A 82 -5.31 -8.06 -4.06
CA PHE A 82 -5.82 -6.75 -3.71
C PHE A 82 -6.37 -6.78 -2.28
N TYR A 83 -5.93 -5.85 -1.44
CA TYR A 83 -6.34 -5.69 -0.05
C TYR A 83 -6.71 -4.23 0.24
N THR A 84 -7.48 -4.03 1.31
CA THR A 84 -7.55 -2.76 2.03
C THR A 84 -6.90 -2.93 3.40
N VAL A 85 -5.78 -2.24 3.65
CA VAL A 85 -5.05 -2.27 4.93
C VAL A 85 -5.04 -0.87 5.51
N ALA A 86 -5.53 -0.71 6.74
CA ALA A 86 -5.65 0.59 7.42
C ALA A 86 -6.31 1.70 6.56
N GLY A 87 -7.30 1.31 5.73
CA GLY A 87 -8.02 2.23 4.83
C GLY A 87 -7.27 2.59 3.53
N LYS A 88 -6.12 1.96 3.26
CA LYS A 88 -5.31 2.15 2.04
C LYS A 88 -5.46 0.94 1.13
N ARG A 89 -5.48 1.15 -0.18
CA ARG A 89 -5.51 0.03 -1.14
C ARG A 89 -4.10 -0.51 -1.31
N VAL A 90 -3.94 -1.82 -1.19
CA VAL A 90 -2.66 -2.51 -1.36
C VAL A 90 -2.79 -3.51 -2.49
N LYS A 91 -1.90 -3.40 -3.48
CA LYS A 91 -1.77 -4.35 -4.59
C LYS A 91 -0.45 -5.07 -4.44
N ILE A 92 -0.49 -6.40 -4.34
CA ILE A 92 0.72 -7.24 -4.24
C ILE A 92 0.76 -8.16 -5.45
N GLY A 93 1.75 -7.97 -6.31
CA GLY A 93 2.03 -8.84 -7.45
C GLY A 93 3.08 -9.89 -7.09
N PHE A 94 2.90 -11.10 -7.61
CA PHE A 94 3.77 -12.25 -7.40
C PHE A 94 4.15 -12.88 -8.74
N TYR A 95 5.41 -13.31 -8.87
CA TYR A 95 5.84 -14.06 -10.03
C TYR A 95 7.01 -14.99 -9.68
N GLN A 96 6.89 -16.28 -10.03
CA GLN A 96 7.98 -17.23 -9.83
C GLN A 96 9.06 -17.06 -10.91
N GLN A 97 10.32 -16.92 -10.48
CA GLN A 97 11.51 -16.95 -11.31
C GLN A 97 12.51 -17.96 -10.74
N GLU A 98 12.53 -19.18 -11.30
CA GLU A 98 13.37 -20.28 -10.83
C GLU A 98 13.17 -20.58 -9.33
N SER A 99 14.15 -20.26 -8.49
CA SER A 99 14.15 -20.45 -7.03
C SER A 99 13.77 -19.19 -6.24
N TRP A 100 13.37 -18.13 -6.96
CA TRP A 100 12.99 -16.84 -6.39
C TRP A 100 11.55 -16.49 -6.74
N CYS A 101 10.85 -15.84 -5.83
CA CYS A 101 9.58 -15.18 -6.09
C CYS A 101 9.81 -13.68 -6.15
N GLU A 102 9.52 -13.06 -7.29
CA GLU A 102 9.43 -11.61 -7.43
C GLU A 102 8.15 -11.14 -6.73
N VAL A 103 8.28 -10.13 -5.88
CA VAL A 103 7.14 -9.49 -5.20
C VAL A 103 7.18 -7.99 -5.45
N SER A 104 6.03 -7.43 -5.82
CA SER A 104 5.86 -5.99 -6.02
C SER A 104 4.63 -5.52 -5.26
N ILE A 105 4.85 -4.66 -4.27
CA ILE A 105 3.81 -4.10 -3.41
C ILE A 105 3.62 -2.65 -3.79
N MET A 106 2.38 -2.27 -4.07
CA MET A 106 1.98 -0.91 -4.35
C MET A 106 0.88 -0.51 -3.38
N MET A 107 1.04 0.63 -2.71
CA MET A 107 0.02 1.20 -1.84
C MET A 107 -0.53 2.49 -2.44
N THR A 108 -1.85 2.67 -2.39
CA THR A 108 -2.55 3.91 -2.78
C THR A 108 -3.53 4.35 -1.69
N LYS A 109 -3.94 5.62 -1.74
CA LYS A 109 -5.05 6.14 -0.93
C LYS A 109 -6.38 5.45 -1.29
#